data_AF-A0A8S9SS28-F1
#
_entry.id   AF-A0A8S9SS28-F1
#
_cell.length_a   1.000
_cell.length_b   1.000
_cell.length_c   1.000
_cell.angle_alpha   90.00
_cell.angle_beta   90.00
_cell.angle_gamma   90.00
#
_symmetry.space_group_name_H-M   'P 1'
#
loop_
_entity.id
_entity.type
_entity.pdbx_description
1 polymer ?
#
loop_
_entity_poly.entity_id
_entity_poly.type
_entity_poly.pdbx_seq_one_letter_code
_entity_poly.pdbx_strand_id
1 'polypeptide(L)'
;MATIVQCLSSCATLNSKFKALSINGASSSSSSPTSSFSTRRGVCSSLSFAQSVSQCVAFSSGTMWVQKKPVRHSIVCEAAPTKKADSAAKRARQAEKRRVYNKSKKSEARTRMKKVLEALDGLKKKADAVPDEIVTVEKLIGEAYSAIDKAVKVRALHKNTGARRKSRLARRKKAVEIHHGWYVPATATAQAAEAATMAA
;
A
#
# COMPACT_ATOMS: atom_id res chain seq x y z
N MET A 1 37.07 -52.90 5.95
CA MET A 1 35.82 -53.03 6.73
C MET A 1 35.32 -51.64 7.10
N ALA A 2 34.41 -51.08 6.31
CA ALA A 2 33.63 -49.88 6.69
C ALA A 2 32.37 -49.84 5.82
N THR A 3 31.25 -50.23 6.41
CA THR A 3 29.90 -50.27 5.83
C THR A 3 29.13 -49.02 6.24
N ILE A 4 28.57 -48.27 5.29
CA ILE A 4 27.55 -47.25 5.59
C ILE A 4 26.41 -47.35 4.55
N VAL A 5 25.43 -48.16 4.94
CA VAL A 5 23.95 -48.01 4.87
C VAL A 5 23.37 -47.06 3.81
N GLN A 6 22.76 -47.67 2.80
CA GLN A 6 21.72 -47.10 1.95
C GLN A 6 20.38 -47.10 2.71
N CYS A 7 19.66 -45.98 2.73
CA CYS A 7 18.30 -45.90 3.25
C CYS A 7 17.35 -45.47 2.12
N LEU A 8 16.52 -46.40 1.67
CA LEU A 8 15.43 -46.20 0.73
C LEU A 8 14.25 -45.54 1.46
N SER A 9 13.74 -44.43 0.93
CA SER A 9 12.45 -43.86 1.33
C SER A 9 11.47 -43.91 0.16
N SER A 10 10.52 -44.83 0.27
CA SER A 10 9.37 -44.99 -0.62
C SER A 10 8.29 -43.97 -0.26
N CYS A 11 8.03 -43.01 -1.15
CA CYS A 11 6.85 -42.15 -1.04
C CYS A 11 5.80 -42.61 -2.06
N ALA A 12 4.81 -43.33 -1.55
CA ALA A 12 3.63 -43.80 -2.29
C ALA A 12 2.77 -42.62 -2.78
N THR A 13 2.34 -42.70 -4.03
CA THR A 13 1.39 -41.80 -4.68
C THR A 13 -0.04 -42.20 -4.33
N LEU A 14 -0.72 -41.41 -3.48
CA LEU A 14 -2.16 -41.56 -3.24
C LEU A 14 -2.95 -40.58 -4.09
N ASN A 15 -3.58 -41.14 -5.12
CA ASN A 15 -4.57 -40.48 -5.96
C ASN A 15 -5.90 -40.45 -5.19
N SER A 16 -6.38 -39.29 -4.76
CA SER A 16 -7.70 -39.15 -4.12
C SER A 16 -8.63 -38.25 -4.94
N LYS A 17 -9.69 -38.87 -5.43
CA LYS A 17 -10.80 -38.26 -6.17
C LYS A 17 -11.64 -37.42 -5.21
N PHE A 18 -11.71 -36.11 -5.41
CA PHE A 18 -12.70 -35.27 -4.73
C PHE A 18 -14.03 -35.31 -5.49
N LYS A 19 -15.04 -35.95 -4.88
CA LYS A 19 -16.46 -35.77 -5.25
C LYS A 19 -16.92 -34.42 -4.68
N ALA A 20 -17.28 -33.47 -5.54
CA ALA A 20 -17.99 -32.26 -5.13
C ALA A 20 -19.50 -32.55 -5.13
N LEU A 21 -20.10 -32.45 -3.96
CA LEU A 21 -21.54 -32.59 -3.73
C LEU A 21 -22.27 -31.34 -4.24
N SER A 22 -23.32 -31.57 -5.03
CA SER A 22 -24.28 -30.57 -5.47
C SER A 22 -25.25 -30.24 -4.33
N ILE A 23 -25.44 -28.95 -4.06
CA ILE A 23 -26.52 -28.45 -3.20
C ILE A 23 -27.25 -27.34 -3.95
N ASN A 24 -28.42 -27.69 -4.49
CA ASN A 24 -29.47 -26.74 -4.82
C ASN A 24 -30.36 -26.57 -3.60
N GLY A 25 -30.61 -25.32 -3.20
CA GLY A 25 -31.54 -24.96 -2.13
C GLY A 25 -31.78 -23.45 -2.14
N ALA A 26 -33.05 -23.07 -2.27
CA ALA A 26 -33.51 -21.80 -2.79
C ALA A 26 -33.80 -20.72 -1.72
N SER A 27 -33.71 -19.47 -2.19
CA SER A 27 -34.59 -18.30 -1.96
C SER A 27 -34.74 -17.61 -0.59
N SER A 28 -34.48 -16.30 -0.59
CA SER A 28 -35.41 -15.25 -0.10
C SER A 28 -35.11 -13.87 -0.72
N SER A 29 -36.06 -13.34 -1.52
CA SER A 29 -36.48 -11.94 -1.80
C SER A 29 -35.43 -10.79 -1.81
N SER A 30 -35.36 -9.85 -2.77
CA SER A 30 -36.45 -9.04 -3.35
C SER A 30 -35.94 -8.11 -4.49
N SER A 31 -36.58 -8.09 -5.66
CA SER A 31 -36.77 -6.88 -6.48
C SER A 31 -37.70 -7.12 -7.68
N SER A 32 -38.67 -6.22 -7.84
CA SER A 32 -39.62 -6.08 -8.96
C SER A 32 -39.01 -5.19 -10.10
N PRO A 33 -39.72 -4.82 -11.19
CA PRO A 33 -39.65 -5.54 -12.46
C PRO A 33 -39.45 -4.66 -13.72
N THR A 34 -39.33 -5.31 -14.90
CA THR A 34 -39.64 -4.85 -16.28
C THR A 34 -38.79 -3.71 -16.88
N SER A 35 -38.36 -3.66 -18.15
CA SER A 35 -38.93 -4.20 -19.41
C SER A 35 -37.88 -4.35 -20.53
N SER A 36 -37.91 -5.52 -21.18
CA SER A 36 -38.05 -5.76 -22.63
C SER A 36 -37.14 -5.09 -23.67
N PHE A 37 -36.45 -5.98 -24.40
CA PHE A 37 -35.94 -5.89 -25.76
C PHE A 37 -36.79 -5.08 -26.76
N SER A 38 -36.12 -4.31 -27.65
CA SER A 38 -36.23 -4.47 -29.12
C SER A 38 -35.29 -3.52 -29.88
N THR A 39 -34.35 -4.12 -30.62
CA THR A 39 -33.93 -3.86 -32.01
C THR A 39 -34.30 -2.52 -32.67
N ARG A 40 -33.29 -1.77 -33.15
CA ARG A 40 -33.22 -1.24 -34.54
C ARG A 40 -31.86 -0.59 -34.90
N ARG A 41 -31.32 -1.02 -36.06
CA ARG A 41 -30.57 -0.30 -37.13
C ARG A 41 -30.07 1.11 -36.75
N GLY A 42 -28.79 1.46 -36.80
CA GLY A 42 -27.89 1.37 -37.95
C GLY A 42 -28.11 2.57 -38.89
N VAL A 43 -27.35 3.66 -38.73
CA VAL A 43 -27.04 4.66 -39.78
C VAL A 43 -25.71 5.35 -39.44
N CYS A 44 -24.84 5.39 -40.43
CA CYS A 44 -23.56 6.09 -40.49
C CYS A 44 -23.80 7.58 -40.74
N SER A 45 -23.19 8.49 -39.98
CA SER A 45 -23.21 9.92 -40.28
C SER A 45 -21.80 10.42 -40.61
N SER A 46 -21.64 10.81 -41.88
CA SER A 46 -20.48 11.50 -42.46
C SER A 46 -20.15 12.78 -41.71
N LEU A 47 -18.89 12.96 -41.29
CA LEU A 47 -18.39 14.26 -40.84
C LEU A 47 -17.92 15.04 -42.06
N SER A 48 -18.69 16.08 -42.38
CA SER A 48 -18.51 17.01 -43.49
C SER A 48 -17.29 17.89 -43.26
N PHE A 49 -16.41 17.92 -44.25
CA PHE A 49 -15.31 18.86 -44.38
C PHE A 49 -15.88 20.23 -44.77
N ALA A 50 -15.81 21.22 -43.87
CA ALA A 50 -16.15 22.60 -44.19
C ALA A 50 -14.90 23.32 -44.73
N GLN A 51 -14.94 23.66 -46.01
CA GLN A 51 -14.09 24.65 -46.65
C GLN A 51 -14.33 26.03 -46.01
N SER A 52 -13.25 26.68 -45.61
CA SER A 52 -13.22 28.13 -45.53
C SER A 52 -12.00 28.61 -46.31
N VAL A 53 -12.29 29.28 -47.42
CA VAL A 53 -11.35 29.90 -48.33
C VAL A 53 -11.05 31.32 -47.83
N SER A 54 -9.85 31.81 -48.16
CA SER A 54 -9.46 33.22 -48.22
C SER A 54 -8.75 33.79 -46.99
N GLN A 55 -7.42 33.90 -47.09
CA GLN A 55 -6.82 35.17 -47.48
C GLN A 55 -5.33 35.02 -47.83
N CYS A 56 -5.00 35.46 -49.03
CA CYS A 56 -3.65 35.58 -49.56
C CYS A 56 -2.95 36.80 -48.95
N VAL A 57 -1.69 36.63 -48.55
CA VAL A 57 -0.71 37.72 -48.54
C VAL A 57 0.63 37.14 -48.99
N ALA A 58 1.11 37.66 -50.11
CA ALA A 58 2.39 37.33 -50.71
C ALA A 58 3.52 37.99 -49.93
N PHE A 59 4.65 37.28 -49.72
CA PHE A 59 5.94 37.91 -49.61
C PHE A 59 7.08 36.98 -50.07
N SER A 60 7.67 37.39 -51.19
CA SER A 60 9.09 37.43 -51.50
C SER A 60 9.93 36.15 -51.62
N SER A 61 10.62 36.12 -52.75
CA SER A 61 11.64 35.19 -53.23
C SER A 61 12.69 34.81 -52.19
N GLY A 62 12.79 33.51 -51.91
CA GLY A 62 13.85 32.90 -51.12
C GLY A 62 14.41 31.65 -51.80
N THR A 63 15.67 31.74 -52.21
CA THR A 63 16.59 30.74 -52.76
C THR A 63 16.28 29.28 -52.40
N MET A 64 16.16 28.41 -53.42
CA MET A 64 16.11 26.96 -53.26
C MET A 64 17.49 26.43 -52.85
N TRP A 65 17.72 26.21 -51.56
CA TRP A 65 18.88 25.45 -51.10
C TRP A 65 18.64 23.97 -51.42
N VAL A 66 19.29 23.46 -52.47
CA VAL A 66 19.40 22.03 -52.72
C VAL A 66 20.20 21.43 -51.57
N GLN A 67 19.51 20.95 -50.54
CA GLN A 67 20.15 20.14 -49.51
C GLN A 67 20.61 18.83 -50.16
N LYS A 68 21.93 18.68 -50.30
CA LYS A 68 22.55 17.40 -50.65
C LYS A 68 22.12 16.37 -49.59
N LYS A 69 21.35 15.36 -50.00
CA LYS A 69 20.89 14.27 -49.13
C LYS A 69 22.12 13.63 -48.49
N PRO A 70 22.23 13.56 -47.15
CA PRO A 70 23.35 12.88 -46.52
C PRO A 70 23.30 11.40 -46.92
N VAL A 71 24.46 10.87 -47.31
CA VAL A 71 24.65 9.46 -47.67
C VAL A 71 24.15 8.61 -46.52
N ARG A 72 23.15 7.77 -46.79
CA ARG A 72 22.62 6.84 -45.78
C ARG A 72 23.71 5.83 -45.47
N HIS A 73 24.43 6.03 -44.38
CA HIS A 73 25.21 4.95 -43.78
C HIS A 73 24.22 3.82 -43.46
N SER A 74 24.37 2.68 -44.16
CA SER A 74 23.60 1.48 -43.89
C SER A 74 24.01 0.98 -42.51
N ILE A 75 23.29 1.43 -41.48
CA ILE A 75 23.33 0.78 -40.18
C ILE A 75 22.78 -0.61 -40.42
N VAL A 76 23.67 -1.61 -40.40
CA VAL A 76 23.29 -3.02 -40.39
C VAL A 76 22.38 -3.19 -39.17
N CYS A 77 21.08 -3.37 -39.41
CA CYS A 77 20.15 -3.72 -38.34
C CYS A 77 20.54 -5.11 -37.84
N GLU A 78 21.36 -5.16 -36.79
CA GLU A 78 21.49 -6.36 -35.97
C GLU A 78 20.08 -6.80 -35.57
N ALA A 79 19.73 -8.05 -35.91
CA ALA A 79 18.37 -8.55 -35.84
C ALA A 79 17.78 -8.33 -34.44
N ALA A 80 16.76 -7.47 -34.36
CA ALA A 80 16.08 -7.17 -33.11
C ALA A 80 15.59 -8.47 -32.45
N PRO A 81 15.74 -8.65 -31.13
CA PRO A 81 15.32 -9.86 -30.46
C PRO A 81 13.81 -10.07 -30.68
N THR A 82 13.45 -11.19 -31.31
CA THR A 82 12.08 -11.58 -31.68
C THR A 82 11.17 -11.90 -30.47
N LYS A 83 11.67 -11.71 -29.25
CA LYS A 83 10.97 -12.03 -28.01
C LYS A 83 9.86 -11.00 -27.77
N LYS A 84 8.62 -11.47 -27.81
CA LYS A 84 7.42 -10.67 -27.49
C LYS A 84 7.50 -10.14 -26.06
N ALA A 85 6.93 -8.96 -25.81
CA ALA A 85 6.94 -8.33 -24.49
C ALA A 85 6.24 -9.21 -23.44
N ASP A 86 7.02 -9.81 -22.55
CA ASP A 86 6.48 -10.64 -21.47
C ASP A 86 5.94 -9.77 -20.31
N SER A 87 4.62 -9.72 -20.23
CA SER A 87 3.91 -8.99 -19.17
C SER A 87 4.19 -9.59 -17.79
N ALA A 88 4.42 -10.90 -17.68
CA ALA A 88 4.73 -11.58 -16.42
C ALA A 88 6.12 -11.16 -15.91
N ALA A 89 7.15 -11.23 -16.75
CA ALA A 89 8.49 -10.74 -16.40
C ALA A 89 8.50 -9.24 -16.02
N LYS A 90 7.65 -8.41 -16.64
CA LYS A 90 7.49 -7.00 -16.23
C LYS A 90 6.89 -6.88 -14.83
N ARG A 91 5.83 -7.64 -14.51
CA ARG A 91 5.19 -7.63 -13.19
C ARG A 91 6.14 -8.12 -12.10
N ALA A 92 6.94 -9.15 -12.37
CA ALA A 92 7.97 -9.65 -11.45
C ALA A 92 8.99 -8.54 -11.08
N ARG A 93 9.59 -7.89 -12.09
CA ARG A 93 10.53 -6.77 -11.86
C ARG A 93 9.91 -5.60 -11.09
N GLN A 94 8.66 -5.25 -11.38
CA GLN A 94 7.95 -4.19 -10.65
C GLN A 94 7.66 -4.58 -9.20
N ALA A 95 7.27 -5.83 -8.97
CA ALA A 95 6.99 -6.36 -7.64
C ALA A 95 8.24 -6.35 -6.77
N GLU A 96 9.40 -6.77 -7.29
CA GLU A 96 10.68 -6.73 -6.58
C GLU A 96 11.07 -5.31 -6.16
N LYS A 97 11.00 -4.35 -7.09
CA LYS A 97 11.27 -2.93 -6.80
C LYS A 97 10.35 -2.40 -5.70
N ARG A 98 9.05 -2.65 -5.81
CA ARG A 98 8.06 -2.23 -4.79
C ARG A 98 8.26 -2.95 -3.46
N ARG A 99 8.64 -4.24 -3.49
CA ARG A 99 8.90 -5.04 -2.28
C ARG A 99 10.07 -4.45 -1.49
N VAL A 100 11.20 -4.16 -2.14
CA VAL A 100 12.38 -3.56 -1.49
C VAL A 100 12.04 -2.21 -0.86
N TYR A 101 11.37 -1.33 -1.61
CA TYR A 101 10.96 -0.01 -1.12
C TYR A 101 9.96 -0.11 0.06
N ASN A 102 8.92 -0.93 -0.05
CA ASN A 102 7.93 -1.08 1.00
C ASN A 102 8.51 -1.78 2.24
N LYS A 103 9.46 -2.70 2.06
CA LYS A 103 10.17 -3.36 3.15
C LYS A 103 10.90 -2.32 4.00
N SER A 104 11.66 -1.41 3.39
CA SER A 104 12.41 -0.39 4.14
C SER A 104 11.49 0.55 4.94
N LYS A 105 10.39 1.02 4.33
CA LYS A 105 9.41 1.88 5.03
C LYS A 105 8.68 1.18 6.16
N LYS A 106 8.33 -0.11 5.98
CA LYS A 106 7.71 -0.91 7.04
C LYS A 106 8.68 -1.20 8.18
N SER A 107 9.94 -1.52 7.88
CA SER A 107 10.97 -1.77 8.89
C SER A 107 11.34 -0.51 9.66
N GLU A 108 11.48 0.63 8.98
CA GLU A 108 11.75 1.93 9.61
C GLU A 108 10.70 2.25 10.68
N ALA A 109 9.41 2.19 10.32
CA ALA A 109 8.33 2.41 11.27
C ALA A 109 8.34 1.40 12.42
N ARG A 110 8.61 0.10 12.15
CA ARG A 110 8.70 -0.93 13.19
C ARG A 110 9.83 -0.66 14.17
N THR A 111 11.00 -0.27 13.68
CA THR A 111 12.19 -0.01 14.50
C THR A 111 12.00 1.22 15.38
N ARG A 112 11.50 2.34 14.83
CA ARG A 112 11.21 3.55 15.64
C ARG A 112 10.17 3.26 16.71
N MET A 113 9.11 2.52 16.39
CA MET A 113 8.12 2.08 17.37
C MET A 113 8.72 1.18 18.47
N LYS A 114 9.63 0.26 18.11
CA LYS A 114 10.29 -0.62 19.09
C LYS A 114 11.11 0.19 20.09
N LYS A 115 11.90 1.17 19.63
CA LYS A 115 12.67 2.08 20.50
C LYS A 115 11.78 2.81 21.51
N VAL A 116 10.62 3.32 21.07
CA VAL A 116 9.67 3.99 21.97
C VAL A 116 9.14 3.03 23.03
N LEU A 117 8.79 1.79 22.64
CA LEU A 117 8.26 0.81 23.58
C LEU A 117 9.31 0.38 24.61
N GLU A 118 10.56 0.17 24.18
CA GLU A 118 11.66 -0.15 25.09
C GLU A 118 11.92 0.98 26.10
N ALA A 119 11.89 2.24 25.64
CA ALA A 119 12.02 3.40 26.52
C ALA A 119 10.86 3.50 27.53
N LEU A 120 9.61 3.32 27.08
CA LEU A 120 8.44 3.34 27.96
C LEU A 120 8.43 2.18 28.96
N ASP A 121 8.83 0.98 28.55
CA ASP A 121 8.90 -0.19 29.44
C ASP A 121 10.02 -0.04 30.48
N GLY A 122 11.12 0.65 30.13
CA GLY A 122 12.15 1.06 31.10
C GLY A 122 11.63 2.06 32.14
N LEU A 123 10.88 3.07 31.69
CA LEU A 123 10.28 4.07 32.57
C LEU A 123 9.25 3.52 33.54
N LYS A 124 8.53 2.46 33.17
CA LYS A 124 7.58 1.81 34.08
C LYS A 124 8.25 1.10 35.25
N LYS A 125 9.48 0.61 35.05
CA LYS A 125 10.19 -0.18 36.05
C LYS A 125 10.98 0.69 37.03
N LYS A 126 11.38 1.89 36.62
CA LYS A 126 12.03 2.86 37.49
C LYS A 126 10.96 3.57 38.33
N ALA A 127 11.16 3.59 39.65
CA ALA A 127 10.24 4.27 40.58
C ALA A 127 10.42 5.80 40.56
N ASP A 128 11.64 6.28 40.32
CA ASP A 128 11.98 7.71 40.34
C ASP A 128 12.05 8.25 38.91
N ALA A 129 10.89 8.59 38.35
CA ALA A 129 10.83 9.14 37.00
C ALA A 129 11.15 10.64 37.01
N VAL A 130 12.29 11.01 36.43
CA VAL A 130 12.71 12.41 36.24
C VAL A 130 11.95 13.00 35.04
N PRO A 131 11.44 14.25 35.12
CA PRO A 131 10.72 14.89 34.01
C PRO A 131 11.53 14.95 32.71
N ASP A 132 12.86 15.01 32.80
CA ASP A 132 13.77 15.04 31.64
C ASP A 132 13.68 13.78 30.78
N GLU A 133 13.45 12.60 31.38
CA GLU A 133 13.34 11.35 30.63
C GLU A 133 12.07 11.35 29.76
N ILE A 134 10.99 12.02 30.17
CA ILE A 134 9.75 12.14 29.39
C ILE A 134 10.01 12.91 28.09
N VAL A 135 10.75 14.03 28.16
CA VAL A 135 11.06 14.87 27.00
C VAL A 135 11.82 14.06 25.94
N THR A 136 12.71 13.16 26.36
CA THR A 136 13.40 12.26 25.43
C THR A 136 12.44 11.29 24.76
N VAL A 137 11.49 10.72 25.51
CA VAL A 137 10.47 9.82 24.95
C VAL A 137 9.55 10.54 23.99
N GLU A 138 9.17 11.78 24.27
CA GLU A 138 8.34 12.59 23.37
C GLU A 138 9.04 12.87 22.04
N LYS A 139 10.35 13.15 22.06
CA LYS A 139 11.17 13.26 20.84
C LYS A 139 11.12 11.96 20.04
N LEU A 140 11.31 10.80 20.68
CA LEU A 140 11.22 9.49 20.03
C LEU A 140 9.81 9.20 19.48
N ILE A 141 8.75 9.63 20.16
CA ILE A 141 7.37 9.53 19.69
C ILE A 141 7.17 10.37 18.43
N GLY A 142 7.69 11.60 18.41
CA GLY A 142 7.65 12.48 17.24
C GLY A 142 8.30 11.85 16.01
N GLU A 143 9.48 11.25 16.20
CA GLU A 143 10.16 10.49 15.14
C GLU A 143 9.33 9.29 14.66
N ALA A 144 8.75 8.54 15.59
CA ALA A 144 7.92 7.39 15.26
C ALA A 144 6.66 7.80 14.47
N TYR A 145 6.00 8.90 14.84
CA TYR A 145 4.86 9.44 14.09
C TYR A 145 5.26 9.89 12.69
N SER A 146 6.39 10.60 12.56
CA SER A 146 6.93 10.97 11.25
C SER A 146 7.17 9.75 10.35
N ALA A 147 7.77 8.69 10.89
CA ALA A 147 8.02 7.45 10.13
C ALA A 147 6.72 6.72 9.76
N ILE A 148 5.73 6.66 10.66
CA ILE A 148 4.42 6.05 10.39
C ILE A 148 3.70 6.82 9.26
N ASP A 149 3.67 8.15 9.32
CA ASP A 149 2.95 8.96 8.35
C ASP A 149 3.61 8.96 6.97
N LYS A 150 4.95 8.94 6.94
CA LYS A 150 5.70 8.71 5.69
C LYS A 150 5.35 7.35 5.09
N ALA A 151 5.23 6.29 5.89
CA ALA A 151 4.83 4.97 5.40
C ALA A 151 3.37 4.92 4.92
N VAL A 152 2.47 5.71 5.52
CA VAL A 152 1.07 5.86 5.06
C VAL A 152 1.00 6.65 3.76
N LYS A 153 1.75 7.76 3.64
CA LYS A 153 1.80 8.59 2.42
C LYS A 153 2.20 7.78 1.19
N VAL A 154 3.20 6.90 1.35
CA VAL A 154 3.66 6.03 0.24
C VAL A 154 2.82 4.75 0.10
N ARG A 155 1.71 4.63 0.84
CA ARG A 155 0.79 3.47 0.81
C ARG A 155 1.46 2.13 1.17
N ALA A 156 2.62 2.16 1.83
CA ALA A 156 3.23 0.96 2.40
C ALA A 156 2.41 0.45 3.60
N LEU A 157 1.72 1.36 4.30
CA LEU A 157 0.71 1.07 5.32
C LEU A 157 -0.63 1.72 4.94
N HIS A 158 -1.73 1.05 5.27
CA HIS A 158 -3.07 1.64 5.15
C HIS A 158 -3.31 2.67 6.26
N LYS A 159 -4.11 3.70 6.00
CA LYS A 159 -4.44 4.78 6.95
C LYS A 159 -4.91 4.27 8.31
N ASN A 160 -5.79 3.27 8.34
CA ASN A 160 -6.28 2.67 9.59
C ASN A 160 -5.17 1.93 10.35
N THR A 161 -4.23 1.30 9.64
CA THR A 161 -3.09 0.64 10.27
C THR A 161 -2.14 1.67 10.87
N GLY A 162 -1.91 2.80 10.20
CA GLY A 162 -1.17 3.93 10.77
C GLY A 162 -1.84 4.48 12.03
N ALA A 163 -3.14 4.75 11.97
CA ALA A 163 -3.94 5.24 13.10
C ALA A 163 -3.89 4.29 14.31
N ARG A 164 -4.05 2.97 14.10
CA ARG A 164 -3.92 1.96 15.18
C ARG A 164 -2.53 1.98 15.83
N ARG A 165 -1.47 2.16 15.04
CA ARG A 165 -0.09 2.23 15.56
C ARG A 165 0.14 3.48 16.42
N LYS A 166 -0.36 4.64 15.97
CA LYS A 166 -0.30 5.88 16.76
C LYS A 166 -1.10 5.74 18.07
N SER A 167 -2.33 5.23 17.97
CA SER A 167 -3.18 4.97 19.13
C SER A 167 -2.50 4.06 20.15
N ARG A 168 -1.81 3.00 19.70
CA ARG A 168 -1.05 2.11 20.59
C ARG A 168 0.05 2.85 21.37
N LEU A 169 0.83 3.71 20.73
CA LEU A 169 1.89 4.49 21.39
C LEU A 169 1.28 5.49 22.39
N ALA A 170 0.24 6.22 21.99
CA ALA A 170 -0.44 7.16 22.85
C ALA A 170 -1.04 6.49 24.11
N ARG A 171 -1.70 5.33 23.94
CA ARG A 171 -2.23 4.55 25.08
C ARG A 171 -1.13 4.09 26.02
N ARG A 172 0.03 3.67 25.48
CA ARG A 172 1.16 3.23 26.29
C ARG A 172 1.79 4.39 27.07
N LYS A 173 1.95 5.57 26.46
CA LYS A 173 2.39 6.81 27.12
C LYS A 173 1.46 7.15 28.31
N LYS A 174 0.16 7.25 28.06
CA LYS A 174 -0.85 7.55 29.10
C LYS A 174 -0.81 6.55 30.27
N ALA A 175 -0.62 5.26 29.99
CA ALA A 175 -0.51 4.26 31.04
C ALA A 175 0.74 4.44 31.93
N VAL A 176 1.84 4.98 31.40
CA VAL A 176 3.02 5.34 32.21
C VAL A 176 2.73 6.55 33.08
N GLU A 177 2.10 7.58 32.50
CA GLU A 177 1.74 8.81 33.23
C GLU A 177 0.79 8.53 34.40
N ILE A 178 -0.19 7.65 34.20
CA ILE A 178 -1.12 7.22 35.27
C ILE A 178 -0.37 6.45 36.36
N HIS A 179 0.55 5.55 35.99
CA HIS A 179 1.32 4.77 36.95
C HIS A 179 2.17 5.65 37.88
N HIS A 180 2.78 6.70 37.32
CA HIS A 180 3.59 7.67 38.06
C HIS A 180 2.75 8.77 38.72
N GLY A 181 1.42 8.76 38.56
CA GLY A 181 0.50 9.70 39.19
C GLY A 181 0.47 11.11 38.60
N TRP A 182 1.14 11.36 37.47
CA TRP A 182 1.16 12.68 36.83
C TRP A 182 -0.11 13.04 36.07
N TYR A 183 -0.92 12.02 35.74
CA TYR A 183 -2.19 12.20 35.07
C TYR A 183 -3.27 11.34 35.71
N VAL A 184 -4.32 12.00 36.20
CA VAL A 184 -5.55 11.35 36.65
C VAL A 184 -6.63 11.65 35.60
N PRO A 185 -7.21 10.62 34.96
CA PRO A 185 -8.25 10.86 33.96
C PRO A 185 -9.51 11.41 34.63
N ALA A 186 -10.17 12.37 33.99
CA ALA A 186 -11.40 12.98 34.50
C ALA A 186 -12.54 11.97 34.73
N THR A 187 -12.49 10.81 34.07
CA THR A 187 -13.44 9.72 34.33
C THR A 187 -13.24 9.10 35.71
N ALA A 188 -12.00 9.02 36.21
CA ALA A 188 -11.74 8.53 37.56
C ALA A 188 -12.23 9.53 38.61
N THR A 189 -12.09 10.84 38.36
CA THR A 189 -12.63 11.88 39.26
C THR A 189 -14.16 11.91 39.23
N ALA A 190 -14.78 11.74 38.06
CA ALA A 190 -16.25 11.67 37.94
C ALA A 190 -16.82 10.41 38.61
N GLN A 191 -16.16 9.25 38.47
CA GLN A 191 -16.56 8.01 39.15
C GLN A 191 -16.38 8.09 40.66
N ALA A 192 -15.33 8.78 41.15
CA ALA A 192 -15.15 9.03 42.58
C ALA A 192 -16.23 9.98 43.14
N ALA A 193 -16.66 10.98 42.36
CA ALA A 193 -17.72 11.90 42.75
C ALA A 193 -19.10 11.21 42.78
N GLU A 194 -19.45 10.40 41.76
CA GLU A 194 -20.69 9.61 41.74
C GLU A 194 -20.71 8.58 42.89
N ALA A 195 -19.58 7.93 43.18
CA ALA A 195 -19.47 7.00 44.30
C ALA A 195 -19.67 7.69 45.67
N ALA A 196 -19.17 8.92 45.84
CA ALA A 196 -19.37 9.69 47.06
C ALA A 196 -20.84 10.15 47.24
N THR A 197 -21.55 10.47 46.15
CA THR A 197 -22.96 10.85 46.21
C THR A 197 -23.92 9.68 46.44
N MET A 198 -23.53 8.44 46.12
CA MET A 198 -24.35 7.25 46.38
C MET A 198 -24.12 6.62 47.77
N ALA A 199 -23.06 7.03 48.48
CA ALA A 199 -22.75 6.54 49.84
C ALA A 199 -23.28 7.46 50.96
N ALA A 200 -23.86 8.62 50.61
CA ALA A 200 -24.51 9.57 51.51
C ALA A 200 -26.04 9.44 51.45
#